data_AF-A0A9D7S294-F1
#
_entry.id   AF-A0A9D7S294-F1
#
_cell.length_a   1.000
_cell.length_b   1.000
_cell.length_c   1.000
_cell.angle_alpha   90.00
_cell.angle_beta   90.00
_cell.angle_gamma   90.00
#
_symmetry.space_group_name_H-M   'P 1'
#
loop_
_entity.id
_entity.type
_entity.pdbx_description
1 polymer ?
#
loop_
_entity_poly.entity_id
_entity_poly.type
_entity_poly.pdbx_seq_one_letter_code
_entity_poly.pdbx_strand_id
1 'polypeptide(L)' 'MSTLTLPEQVHQIADTLPPGATWDDVRYQIELRASIERGLADSRAGRLIPVEELLREFGIAE' A
#
# COMPACT_ATOMS: atom_id res chain seq x y z
N MET A 1 -12.15 4.96 -2.60
CA MET A 1 -11.89 3.74 -3.39
C MET A 1 -11.70 4.18 -4.83
N SER A 2 -10.74 3.61 -5.55
CA SER A 2 -10.53 3.96 -6.95
C SER A 2 -11.80 3.64 -7.76
N THR A 3 -12.24 4.58 -8.60
CA THR A 3 -13.39 4.41 -9.49
C THR A 3 -13.04 3.65 -10.77
N LEU A 4 -11.77 3.29 -10.93
CA LEU A 4 -11.21 2.60 -12.09
C LEU A 4 -11.38 1.09 -11.97
N THR A 5 -11.60 0.43 -13.10
CA THR A 5 -11.55 -1.03 -13.23
C THR A 5 -10.13 -1.55 -13.02
N LEU A 6 -9.98 -2.84 -12.69
CA LEU A 6 -8.66 -3.44 -12.48
C LEU A 6 -7.73 -3.28 -13.70
N PRO A 7 -8.17 -3.50 -14.95
CA PRO A 7 -7.31 -3.25 -16.13
C PRO A 7 -6.82 -1.81 -16.23
N GLU A 8 -7.68 -0.82 -15.97
CA GLU A 8 -7.30 0.60 -15.98
C GLU A 8 -6.26 0.91 -14.90
N GLN A 9 -6.38 0.30 -13.72
CA GLN A 9 -5.40 0.45 -12.65
C GLN A 9 -4.05 -0.19 -13.00
N VAL A 10 -4.05 -1.34 -13.67
CA VAL A 10 -2.83 -1.99 -14.16
C VAL A 10 -2.16 -1.15 -15.25
N HIS A 11 -2.93 -0.55 -16.16
CA HIS A 11 -2.39 0.37 -17.16
C HIS A 11 -1.75 1.60 -16.51
N GLN A 12 -2.37 2.20 -15.49
CA GLN A 12 -1.76 3.30 -14.76
C GLN A 12 -0.42 2.91 -14.11
N ILE A 13 -0.33 1.71 -13.53
CA ILE A 13 0.95 1.21 -13.00
C ILE A 13 1.98 1.16 -14.13
N ALA A 14 1.64 0.54 -15.26
CA ALA A 14 2.53 0.42 -16.40
C ALA A 14 3.00 1.78 -16.94
N ASP A 15 2.11 2.77 -17.05
CA ASP A 15 2.40 4.12 -17.55
C ASP A 15 3.36 4.91 -16.64
N THR A 16 3.45 4.55 -15.36
CA THR A 16 4.32 5.20 -14.38
C THR A 16 5.71 4.57 -14.28
N LEU A 17 5.93 3.41 -14.89
CA LEU A 17 7.22 2.73 -14.83
C LEU A 17 8.27 3.41 -15.70
N PRO A 18 9.53 3.52 -15.23
CA PRO A 18 10.61 4.03 -16.06
C PRO A 18 10.92 3.07 -17.22
N PRO A 19 11.51 3.54 -18.34
CA PRO A 19 11.83 2.69 -19.49
C PRO A 19 12.75 1.49 -19.19
N GLY A 20 13.56 1.59 -18.13
CA GLY A 20 14.44 0.52 -17.65
C GLY A 20 13.84 -0.34 -16.54
N ALA A 21 12.54 -0.23 -16.29
CA ALA A 21 11.87 -1.02 -15.25
C ALA A 21 12.02 -2.52 -15.49
N THR A 22 12.18 -3.23 -14.40
CA THR A 22 12.32 -4.69 -14.35
C THR A 22 11.03 -5.32 -13.84
N TRP A 23 10.97 -6.65 -13.88
CA TRP A 23 9.87 -7.39 -13.25
C TRP A 23 9.81 -7.20 -11.72
N ASP A 24 10.92 -6.86 -11.08
CA ASP A 24 10.94 -6.54 -9.65
C ASP A 24 10.21 -5.22 -9.37
N ASP A 25 10.36 -4.22 -10.24
CA ASP A 25 9.67 -2.94 -10.13
C ASP A 25 8.15 -3.12 -10.33
N VAL A 26 7.75 -3.94 -11.29
CA VAL A 26 6.34 -4.28 -11.53
C VAL A 26 5.73 -4.92 -10.28
N ARG A 27 6.40 -5.93 -9.73
CA ARG A 27 5.96 -6.61 -8.50
C ARG A 27 5.86 -5.63 -7.33
N TYR A 28 6.86 -4.77 -7.16
CA TYR A 28 6.86 -3.77 -6.10
C TYR A 28 5.63 -2.86 -6.19
N GLN A 29 5.30 -2.33 -7.38
CA GLN A 29 4.14 -1.45 -7.55
C GLN A 29 2.81 -2.15 -7.25
N ILE A 30 2.67 -3.42 -7.66
CA ILE A 30 1.48 -4.22 -7.37
C ILE A 30 1.32 -4.43 -5.86
N GLU A 31 2.39 -4.85 -5.19
CA GLU A 31 2.36 -5.10 -3.73
C GLU A 31 2.14 -3.81 -2.93
N LEU A 32 2.78 -2.71 -3.35
CA LEU A 32 2.59 -1.39 -2.74
C LEU A 32 1.11 -0.99 -2.79
N ARG A 33 0.48 -1.08 -3.97
CA ARG A 33 -0.93 -0.73 -4.13
C ARG A 33 -1.84 -1.64 -3.30
N ALA A 34 -1.59 -2.95 -3.30
CA ALA A 34 -2.34 -3.90 -2.49
C ALA A 34 -2.20 -3.59 -0.99
N SER A 35 -1.00 -3.21 -0.52
CA SER A 35 -0.75 -2.83 0.87
C SER A 35 -1.50 -1.56 1.27
N ILE A 36 -1.55 -0.55 0.40
CA ILE A 36 -2.32 0.67 0.64
C ILE A 36 -3.81 0.35 0.77
N GLU A 37 -4.38 -0.43 -0.15
CA GLU A 37 -5.81 -0.78 -0.11
C GLU A 37 -6.17 -1.60 1.14
N ARG A 38 -5.29 -2.53 1.57
CA ARG A 38 -5.44 -3.25 2.84
C ARG A 38 -5.42 -2.30 4.04
N GLY A 39 -4.41 -1.44 4.14
CA GLY A 39 -4.30 -0.48 5.26
C GLY A 39 -5.48 0.49 5.31
N LEU A 40 -5.95 0.96 4.15
CA LEU A 40 -7.15 1.79 4.07
C LEU A 40 -8.42 1.02 4.50
N ALA A 41 -8.52 -0.27 4.19
CA ALA A 41 -9.61 -1.12 4.65
C ALA A 41 -9.54 -1.38 6.16
N ASP A 42 -8.35 -1.59 6.71
CA ASP A 42 -8.13 -1.73 8.16
C ASP A 42 -8.52 -0.46 8.90
N SER A 43 -8.09 0.70 8.40
CA SER A 43 -8.44 2.01 8.95
C SER A 43 -9.96 2.24 8.96
N ARG A 44 -10.65 1.98 7.83
CA ARG A 44 -12.11 2.09 7.75
C ARG A 44 -12.84 1.13 8.68
N ALA A 45 -12.27 -0.04 8.94
CA ALA A 45 -12.84 -1.03 9.84
C ALA A 45 -12.47 -0.79 11.32
N GLY A 46 -11.71 0.27 11.63
CA GLY A 46 -11.25 0.54 12.99
C GLY A 46 -10.19 -0.46 13.50
N ARG A 47 -9.57 -1.25 12.61
CA ARG A 47 -8.43 -2.13 12.94
C ARG A 47 -7.15 -1.30 13.03
N LEU A 48 -7.10 -0.43 14.02
CA LEU A 48 -6.00 0.48 14.28
C LEU A 48 -5.51 0.30 15.72
N ILE A 49 -4.26 0.66 15.97
CA ILE A 49 -3.70 0.78 17.32
C ILE A 49 -3.30 2.25 17.56
N PRO A 50 -3.48 2.79 18.77
CA PRO A 50 -2.93 4.09 19.13
C PRO A 50 -1.40 4.11 18.97
N VAL A 51 -0.86 5.25 18.54
CA VAL A 51 0.59 5.37 18.30
C VAL A 51 1.40 5.16 19.58
N GLU A 52 0.87 5.57 20.72
CA GLU A 52 1.49 5.39 22.03
C GLU A 52 1.60 3.90 22.41
N GLU A 53 0.58 3.10 22.06
CA GLU A 53 0.57 1.66 22.29
C GLU A 53 1.58 0.95 21.36
N LEU A 54 1.60 1.33 20.07
CA LEU A 54 2.60 0.85 19.11
C LEU A 54 4.02 1.13 19.59
N LEU A 55 4.33 2.36 20.00
CA LEU A 55 5.68 2.73 20.43
C LEU A 55 6.11 1.95 21.68
N ARG A 56 5.19 1.67 22.60
CA ARG A 56 5.47 0.83 23.78
C ARG A 56 5.74 -0.62 23.39
N GLU A 57 4.98 -1.19 22.47
CA GLU A 57 5.18 -2.57 21.98
C GLU A 57 6.57 -2.77 21.36
N PHE A 58 7.07 -1.76 20.65
CA PHE A 58 8.40 -1.78 20.04
C PHE A 58 9.52 -1.26 20.97
N GLY A 59 9.22 -0.91 22.22
CA GLY A 59 10.20 -0.39 23.18
C GLY A 59 10.83 0.95 22.80
N ILE A 60 10.13 1.75 21.98
CA ILE A 60 10.59 3.06 21.49
C ILE A 60 10.18 4.17 22.48
N ALA A 61 9.09 3.98 23.23
CA ALA A 61 8.63 4.87 24.29
C ALA A 61 8.44 4.12 25.60
N GLU A 62 8.80 4.76 26.72
CA GLU A 62 8.60 4.27 28.11
C GLU A 62 7.12 4.34 28.54
#